data_AF-A0A382MBL8-F1
#
_entry.id   AF-A0A382MBL8-F1
#
_cell.length_a   1.000
_cell.length_b   1.000
_cell.length_c   1.000
_cell.angle_alpha   90.00
_cell.angle_beta   90.00
_cell.angle_gamma   90.00
#
_symmetry.space_group_name_H-M   'P 1'
#
loop_
_entity.id
_entity.type
_entity.pdbx_description
1 polymer ?
#
loop_
_entity_poly.entity_id
_entity_poly.type
_entity_poly.pdbx_seq_one_letter_code
_entity_poly.pdbx_strand_id
1 'polypeptide(L)'
;MSLEVDYIVVGAGSAGCVMARRLAEHHSVLLLEAGSKAWGWDFRLHMPAALSEVLATDRYNWFYHSEPEPHLNQRRLYCPRGKVLGGSSAINGMIFVRGHRQDYQRWSEQTGLAGWSYQDCLPFFKKSESIDGQDLDYRGDSGPLKISRGSISNPLYKAWLTAGVEMGQDRTDDFNGVQQEGFGLFDRTIFKGKRQSTAVAYLSNAKINSRHHQNQAGVTIMTRAMVQEILFDQDQAVGVKIKRASDIVQARARKEVLLCGGAINSPQLLMLSGIGQADELCRQSIDCRIESPGVGKNLQDHLEVYVQYSLKKPVSLYPITRWYRKPWVGL
;
A
#
# COMPACT_ATOMS: atom_id res chain seq x y z
N MET A 1 13.02 10.73 27.91
CA MET A 1 13.34 9.29 27.78
C MET A 1 13.33 8.94 26.31
N SER A 2 14.47 8.57 25.73
CA SER A 2 14.56 8.12 24.34
C SER A 2 13.98 6.71 24.22
N LEU A 3 13.13 6.50 23.21
CA LEU A 3 12.56 5.21 22.88
C LEU A 3 13.60 4.39 22.10
N GLU A 4 13.94 3.17 22.53
CA GLU A 4 14.96 2.34 21.86
C GLU A 4 14.44 0.93 21.57
N VAL A 5 14.51 0.51 20.31
CA VAL A 5 13.99 -0.78 19.82
C VAL A 5 14.97 -1.45 18.86
N ASP A 6 14.74 -2.71 18.47
CA ASP A 6 15.61 -3.37 17.49
C ASP A 6 15.45 -2.74 16.11
N TYR A 7 14.19 -2.60 15.66
CA TYR A 7 13.85 -2.06 14.35
C TYR A 7 12.86 -0.91 14.46
N ILE A 8 13.09 0.14 13.68
CA ILE A 8 12.10 1.21 13.46
C ILE A 8 11.58 1.07 12.03
N VAL A 9 10.27 0.93 11.88
CA VAL A 9 9.60 0.91 10.57
C VAL A 9 8.86 2.24 10.38
N VAL A 10 9.26 3.01 9.38
CA VAL A 10 8.71 4.33 9.09
C VAL A 10 7.61 4.20 8.04
N GLY A 11 6.35 4.39 8.44
CA GLY A 11 5.17 4.27 7.60
C GLY A 11 4.46 2.92 7.82
N ALA A 12 3.23 2.95 8.34
CA ALA A 12 2.41 1.76 8.54
C ALA A 12 1.53 1.48 7.32
N GLY A 13 2.13 1.56 6.12
CA GLY A 13 1.47 1.28 4.85
C GLY A 13 1.38 -0.20 4.51
N SER A 14 1.20 -0.49 3.21
CA SER A 14 1.14 -1.86 2.69
C SER A 14 2.37 -2.68 3.10
N ALA A 15 3.58 -2.21 2.77
CA ALA A 15 4.82 -2.91 3.11
C ALA A 15 5.15 -2.83 4.60
N GLY A 16 4.97 -1.66 5.22
CA GLY A 16 5.37 -1.43 6.60
C GLY A 16 4.63 -2.30 7.62
N CYS A 17 3.34 -2.55 7.41
CA CYS A 17 2.58 -3.48 8.25
C CYS A 17 3.12 -4.92 8.16
N VAL A 18 3.53 -5.36 6.95
CA VAL A 18 4.10 -6.68 6.72
C VAL A 18 5.46 -6.79 7.41
N MET A 19 6.35 -5.83 7.16
CA MET A 19 7.69 -5.78 7.77
C MET A 19 7.60 -5.80 9.29
N ALA A 20 6.78 -4.93 9.87
CA ALA A 20 6.62 -4.87 11.31
C ALA A 20 6.09 -6.18 11.90
N ARG A 21 5.09 -6.80 11.27
CA ARG A 21 4.53 -8.07 11.75
C ARG A 21 5.54 -9.21 11.70
N ARG A 22 6.34 -9.30 10.63
CA ARG A 22 7.31 -10.39 10.46
C ARG A 22 8.51 -10.22 11.38
N LEU A 23 9.07 -9.02 11.48
CA LEU A 23 10.19 -8.75 12.40
C LEU A 23 9.78 -8.93 13.86
N ALA A 24 8.56 -8.56 14.22
CA ALA A 24 8.05 -8.69 15.58
C ALA A 24 7.86 -10.13 16.08
N GLU A 25 8.01 -11.14 15.23
CA GLU A 25 8.05 -12.55 15.65
C GLU A 25 9.23 -12.83 16.59
N HIS A 26 10.34 -12.09 16.40
CA HIS A 26 11.59 -12.31 17.15
C HIS A 26 12.22 -11.03 17.72
N HIS A 27 11.74 -9.86 17.34
CA HIS A 27 12.38 -8.58 17.65
C HIS A 27 11.41 -7.53 18.18
N SER A 28 11.95 -6.52 18.86
CA SER A 28 11.17 -5.36 19.28
C SER A 28 11.07 -4.34 18.13
N VAL A 29 9.86 -4.00 17.72
CA VAL A 29 9.62 -3.15 16.54
C VAL A 29 8.82 -1.92 16.91
N LEU A 30 9.30 -0.74 16.52
CA LEU A 30 8.52 0.49 16.55
C LEU A 30 7.97 0.79 15.15
N LEU A 31 6.65 0.72 15.01
CA LEU A 31 5.94 1.07 13.78
C LEU A 31 5.39 2.49 13.88
N LEU A 32 5.88 3.39 13.03
CA LEU A 32 5.51 4.80 13.02
C LEU A 32 4.55 5.10 11.87
N GLU A 33 3.49 5.84 12.16
CA GLU A 33 2.48 6.24 11.16
C GLU A 33 2.09 7.71 11.33
N ALA A 34 2.21 8.47 10.25
CA ALA A 34 1.84 9.89 10.23
C ALA A 34 0.33 10.09 10.40
N GLY A 35 -0.47 9.17 9.87
CA GLY A 35 -1.92 9.16 9.94
C GLY A 35 -2.52 8.72 11.27
N SER A 36 -3.84 8.66 11.31
CA SER A 36 -4.57 8.15 12.47
C SER A 36 -4.58 6.63 12.52
N LYS A 37 -5.09 6.08 13.63
CA LYS A 37 -5.56 4.69 13.67
C LYS A 37 -6.67 4.47 12.63
N ALA A 38 -6.79 3.24 12.15
CA ALA A 38 -7.95 2.78 11.38
C ALA A 38 -9.05 2.30 12.34
N TRP A 39 -9.86 3.23 12.85
CA TRP A 39 -10.88 2.92 13.85
C TRP A 39 -11.94 1.94 13.32
N GLY A 40 -12.25 0.89 14.09
CA GLY A 40 -13.20 -0.15 13.70
C GLY A 40 -14.64 0.35 13.48
N TRP A 41 -15.03 1.45 14.14
CA TRP A 41 -16.35 2.06 14.01
C TRP A 41 -16.51 2.96 12.77
N ASP A 42 -15.41 3.37 12.14
CA ASP A 42 -15.50 4.22 10.95
C ASP A 42 -15.73 3.37 9.71
N PHE A 43 -16.99 3.21 9.33
CA PHE A 43 -17.41 2.37 8.22
C PHE A 43 -16.67 2.70 6.91
N ARG A 44 -16.23 3.94 6.70
CA ARG A 44 -15.59 4.37 5.44
C ARG A 44 -14.31 3.60 5.13
N LEU A 45 -13.57 3.19 6.16
CA LEU A 45 -12.33 2.42 6.02
C LEU A 45 -12.60 0.93 5.79
N HIS A 46 -13.74 0.41 6.25
CA HIS A 46 -14.01 -1.03 6.26
C HIS A 46 -15.02 -1.46 5.19
N MET A 47 -15.91 -0.59 4.77
CA MET A 47 -16.95 -0.84 3.79
C MET A 47 -16.39 -0.60 2.37
N PRO A 48 -16.30 -1.64 1.51
CA PRO A 48 -15.79 -1.49 0.15
C PRO A 48 -16.50 -0.42 -0.68
N ALA A 49 -17.83 -0.31 -0.54
CA ALA A 49 -18.64 0.66 -1.27
C ALA A 49 -18.39 2.12 -0.88
N ALA A 50 -17.73 2.39 0.25
CA ALA A 50 -17.41 3.73 0.72
C ALA A 50 -16.07 4.27 0.17
N LEU A 51 -15.48 3.62 -0.85
CA LEU A 51 -14.21 4.02 -1.47
C LEU A 51 -14.14 5.51 -1.84
N SER A 52 -15.18 6.03 -2.48
CA SER A 52 -15.20 7.44 -2.87
C SER A 52 -15.11 8.39 -1.67
N GLU A 53 -15.60 7.98 -0.50
CA GLU A 53 -15.62 8.84 0.70
C GLU A 53 -14.24 8.96 1.35
N VAL A 54 -13.43 7.90 1.33
CA VAL A 54 -12.04 7.95 1.81
C VAL A 54 -11.10 8.66 0.85
N LEU A 55 -11.46 8.72 -0.43
CA LEU A 55 -10.71 9.45 -1.46
C LEU A 55 -11.13 10.92 -1.60
N ALA A 56 -12.28 11.33 -1.07
CA ALA A 56 -12.81 12.68 -1.26
C ALA A 56 -12.20 13.74 -0.33
N THR A 57 -11.45 13.34 0.71
CA THR A 57 -10.93 14.27 1.73
C THR A 57 -9.51 13.87 2.17
N ASP A 58 -8.82 14.78 2.85
CA ASP A 58 -7.48 14.58 3.43
C ASP A 58 -7.49 13.82 4.78
N ARG A 59 -8.67 13.43 5.27
CA ARG A 59 -8.83 12.79 6.58
C ARG A 59 -8.01 11.51 6.74
N TYR A 60 -7.95 10.70 5.69
CA TYR A 60 -7.20 9.42 5.62
C TYR A 60 -6.23 9.37 4.45
N ASN A 61 -5.96 10.52 3.84
CA ASN A 61 -5.27 10.63 2.58
C ASN A 61 -4.33 11.82 2.64
N TRP A 62 -3.12 11.68 2.12
CA TRP A 62 -2.20 12.79 1.95
C TRP A 62 -2.73 13.87 1.00
N PHE A 63 -3.64 13.48 0.10
CA PHE A 63 -4.34 14.37 -0.81
C PHE A 63 -3.38 15.13 -1.76
N TYR A 64 -2.29 14.46 -2.15
CA TYR A 64 -1.29 15.04 -3.04
C TYR A 64 -1.87 15.35 -4.40
N HIS A 65 -1.26 16.35 -5.02
CA HIS A 65 -1.45 16.70 -6.42
C HIS A 65 -0.08 16.78 -7.08
N SER A 66 0.00 16.44 -8.36
CA SER A 66 1.21 16.68 -9.15
C SER A 66 1.47 18.18 -9.30
N GLU A 67 2.70 18.50 -9.73
CA GLU A 67 2.95 19.80 -10.37
C GLU A 67 2.20 19.87 -11.72
N PRO A 68 2.05 21.07 -12.32
CA PRO A 68 1.37 21.23 -13.60
C PRO A 68 2.04 20.36 -14.66
N GLU A 69 1.29 19.43 -15.23
CA GLU A 69 1.80 18.47 -16.19
C GLU A 69 1.88 19.13 -17.59
N PRO A 70 3.10 19.38 -18.12
CA PRO A 70 3.26 20.15 -19.36
C PRO A 70 2.63 19.45 -20.58
N HIS A 71 2.61 18.12 -20.57
CA HIS A 71 2.03 17.29 -21.62
C HIS A 71 0.51 17.04 -21.44
N LEU A 72 -0.10 17.60 -20.38
CA LEU A 72 -1.52 17.43 -20.08
C LEU A 72 -2.23 18.77 -19.87
N ASN A 73 -1.87 19.77 -20.69
CA ASN A 73 -2.43 21.13 -20.64
C ASN A 73 -2.31 21.79 -19.26
N GLN A 74 -1.15 21.63 -18.59
CA GLN A 74 -0.87 22.21 -17.28
C GLN A 74 -1.83 21.74 -16.16
N ARG A 75 -2.52 20.61 -16.36
CA ARG A 75 -3.38 20.04 -15.31
C ARG A 75 -2.53 19.56 -14.15
N ARG A 76 -3.04 19.76 -12.94
CA ARG A 76 -2.56 19.11 -11.72
C ARG A 76 -3.37 17.85 -11.51
N LEU A 77 -2.71 16.70 -11.49
CA LEU A 77 -3.35 15.41 -11.32
C LEU A 77 -3.49 15.10 -9.84
N TYR A 78 -4.64 14.55 -9.46
CA TYR A 78 -4.87 14.08 -8.10
C TYR A 78 -4.13 12.76 -7.87
N CYS A 79 -3.28 12.71 -6.85
CA CYS A 79 -2.41 11.57 -6.53
C CYS A 79 -2.67 11.07 -5.11
N PRO A 80 -3.81 10.40 -4.84
CA PRO A 80 -4.17 9.94 -3.50
C PRO A 80 -3.15 8.95 -2.93
N ARG A 81 -2.79 9.12 -1.66
CA ARG A 81 -1.92 8.21 -0.91
C ARG A 81 -2.45 8.08 0.52
N GLY A 82 -2.56 6.86 1.04
CA GLY A 82 -3.16 6.65 2.35
C GLY A 82 -2.31 7.24 3.48
N LYS A 83 -2.96 7.99 4.38
CA LYS A 83 -2.40 8.59 5.60
C LYS A 83 -3.22 8.11 6.80
N VAL A 84 -3.13 6.81 7.07
CA VAL A 84 -3.85 6.08 8.11
C VAL A 84 -3.16 4.73 8.30
N LEU A 85 -3.31 4.08 9.46
CA LEU A 85 -2.81 2.71 9.65
C LEU A 85 -3.33 1.77 8.53
N GLY A 86 -2.41 1.11 7.81
CA GLY A 86 -2.65 0.36 6.58
C GLY A 86 -2.26 1.11 5.30
N GLY A 87 -2.01 2.42 5.39
CA GLY A 87 -1.65 3.32 4.29
C GLY A 87 -2.63 3.19 3.13
N SER A 88 -2.10 3.14 1.90
CA SER A 88 -2.93 3.06 0.69
C SER A 88 -3.79 1.80 0.62
N SER A 89 -3.43 0.68 1.28
CA SER A 89 -4.31 -0.50 1.32
C SER A 89 -5.64 -0.25 2.05
N ALA A 90 -5.68 0.75 2.94
CA ALA A 90 -6.89 1.15 3.65
C ALA A 90 -7.82 2.02 2.80
N ILE A 91 -7.35 2.56 1.67
CA ILE A 91 -8.11 3.48 0.82
C ILE A 91 -8.15 3.11 -0.68
N ASN A 92 -7.55 1.99 -1.09
CA ASN A 92 -7.47 1.57 -2.50
C ASN A 92 -8.78 0.97 -3.05
N GLY A 93 -8.80 0.62 -4.34
CA GLY A 93 -9.91 -0.06 -5.00
C GLY A 93 -10.10 -1.55 -4.67
N MET A 94 -9.28 -2.12 -3.78
CA MET A 94 -9.30 -3.54 -3.35
C MET A 94 -9.07 -4.59 -4.44
N ILE A 95 -8.84 -4.20 -5.70
CA ILE A 95 -8.43 -5.13 -6.75
C ILE A 95 -7.11 -5.79 -6.32
N PHE A 96 -7.07 -7.12 -6.41
CA PHE A 96 -5.89 -7.93 -6.11
C PHE A 96 -5.39 -8.59 -7.40
N VAL A 97 -4.30 -8.05 -7.92
CA VAL A 97 -3.59 -8.58 -9.08
C VAL A 97 -2.10 -8.49 -8.77
N ARG A 98 -1.38 -9.59 -8.99
CA ARG A 98 0.08 -9.66 -8.90
C ARG A 98 0.70 -9.06 -10.16
N GLY A 99 1.97 -8.67 -10.11
CA GLY A 99 2.71 -8.28 -11.31
C GLY A 99 2.78 -9.42 -12.32
N HIS A 100 3.07 -9.10 -13.58
CA HIS A 100 3.27 -10.13 -14.59
C HIS A 100 4.57 -10.89 -14.29
N ARG A 101 4.63 -12.20 -14.59
CA ARG A 101 5.84 -13.02 -14.40
C ARG A 101 7.08 -12.39 -15.01
N GLN A 102 6.91 -11.80 -16.20
CA GLN A 102 8.00 -11.14 -16.92
C GLN A 102 8.47 -9.85 -16.26
N ASP A 103 7.66 -9.17 -15.44
CA ASP A 103 8.12 -7.99 -14.70
C ASP A 103 9.20 -8.38 -13.69
N TYR A 104 8.97 -9.46 -12.94
CA TYR A 104 9.93 -10.02 -11.98
C TYR A 104 11.13 -10.66 -12.68
N GLN A 105 10.90 -11.35 -13.80
CA GLN A 105 11.99 -11.89 -14.60
C GLN A 105 12.93 -10.77 -15.07
N ARG A 106 12.37 -9.68 -15.60
CA ARG A 106 13.11 -8.50 -16.02
C ARG A 106 13.89 -7.88 -14.86
N TRP A 107 13.33 -7.80 -13.65
CA TRP A 107 14.08 -7.32 -12.48
C TRP A 107 15.30 -8.20 -12.17
N SER A 108 15.12 -9.51 -12.16
CA SER A 108 16.19 -10.46 -11.88
C SER A 108 17.33 -10.39 -12.90
N GLU A 109 16.97 -10.35 -14.19
CA GLU A 109 17.94 -10.46 -15.28
C GLU A 109 18.55 -9.13 -15.71
N GLN A 110 17.80 -8.02 -15.63
CA GLN A 110 18.16 -6.76 -16.29
C GLN A 110 18.44 -5.60 -15.34
N THR A 111 18.03 -5.69 -14.07
CA THR A 111 18.19 -4.58 -13.11
C THR A 111 19.11 -4.90 -11.94
N GLY A 112 19.85 -6.01 -12.01
CA GLY A 112 20.79 -6.43 -10.96
C GLY A 112 20.12 -6.91 -9.67
N LEU A 113 18.81 -7.17 -9.69
CA LEU A 113 18.05 -7.69 -8.54
C LEU A 113 18.03 -9.23 -8.58
N ALA A 114 19.21 -9.85 -8.57
CA ALA A 114 19.33 -11.30 -8.55
C ALA A 114 18.53 -11.88 -7.38
N GLY A 115 17.78 -12.96 -7.64
CA GLY A 115 16.87 -13.57 -6.65
C GLY A 115 15.49 -12.90 -6.55
N TRP A 116 15.14 -12.01 -7.48
CA TRP A 116 13.79 -11.42 -7.60
C TRP A 116 13.04 -11.93 -8.83
N SER A 117 13.39 -13.10 -9.36
CA SER A 117 12.60 -13.69 -10.45
C SER A 117 11.20 -14.02 -9.96
N TYR A 118 10.27 -14.29 -10.89
CA TYR A 118 8.93 -14.73 -10.50
C TYR A 118 8.98 -15.98 -9.62
N GLN A 119 9.88 -16.92 -9.95
CA GLN A 119 10.02 -18.16 -9.21
C GLN A 119 10.50 -17.93 -7.78
N ASP A 120 11.40 -16.96 -7.57
CA ASP A 120 11.88 -16.57 -6.24
C ASP A 120 10.79 -15.85 -5.43
N CYS A 121 9.95 -15.05 -6.10
CA CYS A 121 8.88 -14.29 -5.48
C CYS A 121 7.63 -15.14 -5.16
N LEU A 122 7.36 -16.18 -5.96
CA LEU A 122 6.14 -16.99 -5.88
C LEU A 122 5.86 -17.56 -4.48
N PRO A 123 6.83 -18.14 -3.75
CA PRO A 123 6.62 -18.57 -2.37
C PRO A 123 6.14 -17.46 -1.43
N PHE A 124 6.62 -16.23 -1.63
CA PHE A 124 6.20 -15.08 -0.82
C PHE A 124 4.80 -14.59 -1.20
N PHE A 125 4.45 -14.62 -2.49
CA PHE A 125 3.07 -14.33 -2.92
C PHE A 125 2.10 -15.32 -2.29
N LYS A 126 2.39 -16.62 -2.38
CA LYS A 126 1.58 -17.68 -1.74
C LYS A 126 1.51 -17.48 -0.22
N LYS A 127 2.62 -17.19 0.44
CA LYS A 127 2.67 -16.94 1.90
C LYS A 127 1.87 -15.70 2.33
N SER A 128 1.68 -14.72 1.42
CA SER A 128 1.01 -13.47 1.73
C SER A 128 -0.52 -13.58 1.74
N GLU A 129 -1.07 -14.52 0.98
CA GLU A 129 -2.50 -14.59 0.65
C GLU A 129 -3.19 -15.87 1.11
N SER A 130 -4.52 -15.80 1.18
CA SER A 130 -5.40 -16.93 1.41
C SER A 130 -6.64 -16.78 0.54
N ILE A 131 -6.74 -17.64 -0.47
CA ILE A 131 -7.87 -17.78 -1.38
C ILE A 131 -8.28 -19.25 -1.46
N ASP A 132 -9.58 -19.52 -1.35
CA ASP A 132 -10.11 -20.89 -1.36
C ASP A 132 -10.31 -21.39 -2.80
N GLY A 133 -10.02 -22.68 -3.02
CA GLY A 133 -10.41 -23.39 -4.25
C GLY A 133 -9.63 -23.02 -5.52
N GLN A 134 -8.43 -22.44 -5.38
CA GLN A 134 -7.56 -22.12 -6.51
C GLN A 134 -6.38 -23.07 -6.61
N ASP A 135 -5.69 -23.02 -7.76
CA ASP A 135 -4.50 -23.80 -8.04
C ASP A 135 -3.36 -23.50 -7.03
N LEU A 136 -3.06 -24.47 -6.19
CA LEU A 136 -2.04 -24.37 -5.14
C LEU A 136 -0.61 -24.35 -5.68
N ASP A 137 -0.37 -24.61 -6.97
CA ASP A 137 0.94 -24.37 -7.56
C ASP A 137 1.25 -22.87 -7.56
N TYR A 138 0.25 -22.03 -7.81
CA TYR A 138 0.38 -20.59 -7.91
C TYR A 138 -0.17 -19.79 -6.72
N ARG A 139 -1.20 -20.31 -6.04
CA ARG A 139 -1.98 -19.58 -5.05
C ARG A 139 -1.69 -20.04 -3.62
N GLY A 140 -1.97 -19.15 -2.67
CA GLY A 140 -1.86 -19.42 -1.24
C GLY A 140 -3.23 -19.56 -0.59
N ASP A 141 -3.35 -20.44 0.40
CA ASP A 141 -4.60 -20.74 1.10
C ASP A 141 -4.58 -20.34 2.59
N SER A 142 -3.42 -20.01 3.14
CA SER A 142 -3.18 -19.89 4.59
C SER A 142 -2.53 -18.56 5.00
N GLY A 143 -2.20 -17.70 4.05
CA GLY A 143 -1.65 -16.38 4.31
C GLY A 143 -2.63 -15.44 5.02
N PRO A 144 -2.10 -14.35 5.61
CA PRO A 144 -2.89 -13.42 6.41
C PRO A 144 -3.86 -12.57 5.57
N LEU A 145 -3.54 -12.28 4.30
CA LEU A 145 -4.41 -11.48 3.44
C LEU A 145 -5.52 -12.37 2.87
N LYS A 146 -6.73 -12.23 3.40
CA LYS A 146 -7.91 -12.96 2.91
C LYS A 146 -8.41 -12.34 1.62
N ILE A 147 -8.53 -13.17 0.58
CA ILE A 147 -8.95 -12.76 -0.77
C ILE A 147 -10.31 -13.39 -1.06
N SER A 148 -11.15 -12.67 -1.80
CA SER A 148 -12.37 -13.22 -2.38
C SER A 148 -12.56 -12.83 -3.83
N ARG A 149 -13.25 -13.68 -4.58
CA ARG A 149 -13.71 -13.38 -5.94
C ARG A 149 -15.20 -13.03 -5.92
N GLY A 150 -15.58 -12.01 -6.67
CA GLY A 150 -16.97 -11.56 -6.74
C GLY A 150 -17.87 -12.47 -7.58
N SER A 151 -19.19 -12.34 -7.41
CA SER A 151 -20.16 -13.02 -8.26
C SER A 151 -20.34 -12.31 -9.61
N ILE A 152 -20.68 -13.09 -10.63
CA ILE A 152 -21.01 -12.62 -11.99
C ILE A 152 -22.51 -12.40 -12.20
N SER A 153 -23.25 -12.08 -11.13
CA SER A 153 -24.70 -11.94 -11.20
C SER A 153 -25.14 -10.73 -12.02
N ASN A 154 -24.33 -9.66 -12.06
CA ASN A 154 -24.63 -8.51 -12.90
C ASN A 154 -24.43 -8.87 -14.39
N PRO A 155 -25.46 -8.70 -15.25
CA PRO A 155 -25.38 -9.05 -16.66
C PRO A 155 -24.28 -8.30 -17.43
N LEU A 156 -23.83 -7.14 -16.95
CA LEU A 156 -22.72 -6.40 -17.58
C LEU A 156 -21.41 -7.18 -17.53
N TYR A 157 -21.13 -7.93 -16.47
CA TYR A 157 -19.90 -8.72 -16.39
C TYR A 157 -19.89 -9.82 -17.44
N LYS A 158 -21.02 -10.51 -17.63
CA LYS A 158 -21.17 -11.54 -18.67
C LYS A 158 -21.00 -10.94 -20.06
N ALA A 159 -21.69 -9.82 -20.33
CA ALA A 159 -21.58 -9.12 -21.60
C ALA A 159 -20.13 -8.68 -21.90
N TRP A 160 -19.41 -8.16 -20.90
CA TRP A 160 -18.01 -7.75 -21.03
C TRP A 160 -17.09 -8.93 -21.36
N LEU A 161 -17.23 -10.05 -20.64
CA LEU A 161 -16.43 -11.25 -20.89
C LEU A 161 -16.72 -11.85 -22.27
N THR A 162 -17.99 -11.90 -22.68
CA THR A 162 -18.39 -12.37 -24.03
C THR A 162 -17.81 -11.48 -25.12
N ALA A 163 -17.93 -10.15 -24.97
CA ALA A 163 -17.39 -9.20 -25.96
C ALA A 163 -15.86 -9.34 -26.12
N GLY A 164 -15.12 -9.60 -25.04
CA GLY A 164 -13.68 -9.90 -25.12
C GLY A 164 -13.38 -11.08 -26.04
N VAL A 165 -14.11 -12.19 -25.86
CA VAL A 165 -13.96 -13.39 -26.69
C VAL A 165 -14.37 -13.14 -28.14
N GLU A 166 -15.46 -12.40 -28.38
CA GLU A 166 -15.90 -12.02 -29.73
C GLU A 166 -14.87 -11.15 -30.46
N MET A 167 -14.05 -10.39 -29.72
CA MET A 167 -12.90 -9.65 -30.25
C MET A 167 -11.63 -10.51 -30.41
N GLY A 168 -11.72 -11.82 -30.22
CA GLY A 168 -10.59 -12.76 -30.36
C GLY A 168 -9.63 -12.76 -29.17
N GLN A 169 -10.06 -12.27 -27.99
CA GLN A 169 -9.24 -12.28 -26.78
C GLN A 169 -9.54 -13.53 -25.94
N ASP A 170 -8.51 -14.08 -25.32
CA ASP A 170 -8.65 -15.25 -24.44
C ASP A 170 -9.38 -14.91 -23.14
N ARG A 171 -9.95 -15.92 -22.50
CA ARG A 171 -10.43 -15.84 -21.13
C ARG A 171 -9.36 -16.32 -20.16
N THR A 172 -9.28 -15.66 -19.01
CA THR A 172 -8.53 -16.19 -17.86
C THR A 172 -9.49 -16.44 -16.71
N ASP A 173 -9.36 -17.62 -16.11
CA ASP A 173 -10.04 -17.94 -14.87
C ASP A 173 -9.27 -17.38 -13.67
N ASP A 174 -7.99 -17.02 -13.79
CA ASP A 174 -7.21 -16.46 -12.70
C ASP A 174 -6.01 -15.62 -13.19
N PHE A 175 -6.12 -14.29 -13.07
CA PHE A 175 -5.03 -13.35 -13.35
C PHE A 175 -3.74 -13.60 -12.53
N ASN A 176 -3.86 -14.30 -11.41
CA ASN A 176 -2.76 -14.62 -10.51
C ASN A 176 -2.28 -16.08 -10.63
N GLY A 177 -2.86 -16.85 -11.57
CA GLY A 177 -2.63 -18.27 -11.77
C GLY A 177 -1.71 -18.56 -12.95
N VAL A 178 -1.98 -19.67 -13.64
CA VAL A 178 -1.18 -20.15 -14.79
C VAL A 178 -1.16 -19.15 -15.95
N GLN A 179 -2.32 -18.60 -16.30
CA GLN A 179 -2.51 -17.67 -17.42
C GLN A 179 -2.92 -16.29 -16.90
N GLN A 180 -2.00 -15.33 -16.94
CA GLN A 180 -2.27 -13.97 -16.45
C GLN A 180 -3.01 -13.09 -17.46
N GLU A 181 -2.80 -13.32 -18.76
CA GLU A 181 -3.41 -12.53 -19.82
C GLU A 181 -4.80 -13.04 -20.20
N GLY A 182 -5.72 -12.11 -20.49
CA GLY A 182 -7.08 -12.41 -20.96
C GLY A 182 -8.19 -11.69 -20.19
N PHE A 183 -9.43 -12.05 -20.51
CA PHE A 183 -10.65 -11.51 -19.91
C PHE A 183 -11.12 -12.41 -18.77
N GLY A 184 -11.17 -11.86 -17.56
CA GLY A 184 -11.48 -12.62 -16.35
C GLY A 184 -12.05 -11.76 -15.24
N LEU A 185 -12.27 -12.39 -14.08
CA LEU A 185 -12.73 -11.69 -12.87
C LEU A 185 -11.54 -11.31 -11.99
N PHE A 186 -11.53 -10.08 -11.51
CA PHE A 186 -10.55 -9.67 -10.53
C PHE A 186 -10.82 -10.29 -9.15
N ASP A 187 -9.74 -10.77 -8.55
CA ASP A 187 -9.69 -11.03 -7.12
C ASP A 187 -9.74 -9.73 -6.34
N ARG A 188 -10.21 -9.81 -5.08
CA ARG A 188 -10.39 -8.64 -4.23
C ARG A 188 -9.87 -8.90 -2.82
N THR A 189 -9.24 -7.90 -2.22
CA THR A 189 -8.92 -7.87 -0.78
C THR A 189 -10.15 -7.51 0.04
N ILE A 190 -11.19 -8.34 -0.05
CA ILE A 190 -12.45 -8.22 0.69
C ILE A 190 -12.73 -9.57 1.33
N PHE A 191 -13.06 -9.58 2.63
CA PHE A 191 -13.42 -10.78 3.36
C PHE A 191 -14.59 -10.50 4.30
N LYS A 192 -15.61 -11.37 4.26
CA LYS A 192 -16.88 -11.20 5.00
C LYS A 192 -17.46 -9.78 4.86
N GLY A 193 -17.49 -9.27 3.62
CA GLY A 193 -18.04 -7.96 3.29
C GLY A 193 -17.18 -6.75 3.70
N LYS A 194 -16.00 -6.97 4.30
CA LYS A 194 -15.11 -5.89 4.78
C LYS A 194 -13.80 -5.86 4.01
N ARG A 195 -13.27 -4.65 3.80
CA ARG A 195 -11.92 -4.42 3.28
C ARG A 195 -10.87 -5.15 4.11
N GLN A 196 -9.91 -5.78 3.44
CA GLN A 196 -8.73 -6.38 4.03
C GLN A 196 -7.51 -5.50 3.75
N SER A 197 -7.34 -4.44 4.57
CA SER A 197 -6.10 -3.66 4.55
C SER A 197 -4.95 -4.47 5.17
N THR A 198 -3.71 -4.08 4.91
CA THR A 198 -2.55 -4.75 5.52
C THR A 198 -2.51 -4.58 7.04
N ALA A 199 -3.05 -3.48 7.58
CA ALA A 199 -3.22 -3.32 9.02
C ALA A 199 -4.18 -4.39 9.58
N VAL A 200 -5.33 -4.62 8.93
CA VAL A 200 -6.28 -5.67 9.34
C VAL A 200 -5.65 -7.05 9.21
N ALA A 201 -5.03 -7.37 8.07
CA ALA A 201 -4.48 -8.68 7.79
C ALA A 201 -3.26 -9.03 8.66
N TYR A 202 -2.33 -8.09 8.87
CA TYR A 202 -1.05 -8.37 9.53
C TYR A 202 -0.99 -7.92 10.99
N LEU A 203 -1.65 -6.83 11.38
CA LEU A 203 -1.49 -6.26 12.72
C LEU A 203 -2.56 -6.73 13.72
N SER A 204 -3.74 -7.18 13.29
CA SER A 204 -4.83 -7.56 14.21
C SER A 204 -4.46 -8.70 15.17
N ASN A 205 -3.61 -9.63 14.74
CA ASN A 205 -3.12 -10.76 15.54
C ASN A 205 -1.64 -10.61 15.94
N ALA A 206 -1.07 -9.39 15.82
CA ALA A 206 0.30 -9.14 16.26
C ALA A 206 0.36 -9.03 17.79
N LYS A 207 1.47 -9.44 18.38
CA LYS A 207 1.76 -9.13 19.79
C LYS A 207 2.04 -7.63 19.91
N ILE A 208 1.06 -6.87 20.37
CA ILE A 208 1.18 -5.42 20.54
C ILE A 208 1.78 -5.12 21.92
N ASN A 209 2.96 -4.50 21.91
CA ASN A 209 3.65 -4.09 23.13
C ASN A 209 3.06 -2.77 23.65
N SER A 210 2.87 -2.70 24.98
CA SER A 210 2.66 -1.42 25.66
C SER A 210 3.96 -0.61 25.66
N ARG A 211 3.87 0.68 26.01
CA ARG A 211 5.06 1.54 26.17
C ARG A 211 6.05 0.99 27.22
N HIS A 212 5.57 0.27 28.23
CA HIS A 212 6.45 -0.28 29.26
C HIS A 212 7.19 -1.56 28.82
N HIS A 213 6.80 -2.17 27.70
CA HIS A 213 7.42 -3.41 27.17
C HIS A 213 7.96 -3.24 25.75
N GLN A 214 8.23 -2.01 25.33
CA GLN A 214 8.71 -1.69 23.97
C GLN A 214 10.05 -2.34 23.59
N ASN A 215 10.83 -2.80 24.58
CA ASN A 215 12.11 -3.48 24.37
C ASN A 215 11.98 -5.01 24.18
N GLN A 216 10.77 -5.57 24.30
CA GLN A 216 10.53 -7.01 24.11
C GLN A 216 10.06 -7.33 22.68
N ALA A 217 10.19 -8.59 22.25
CA ALA A 217 9.64 -9.02 20.97
C ALA A 217 8.14 -8.70 20.85
N GLY A 218 7.76 -8.03 19.77
CA GLY A 218 6.42 -7.48 19.56
C GLY A 218 6.45 -6.13 18.84
N VAL A 219 5.26 -5.61 18.50
CA VAL A 219 5.10 -4.31 17.81
C VAL A 219 4.61 -3.24 18.76
N THR A 220 5.32 -2.12 18.86
CA THR A 220 4.79 -0.87 19.42
C THR A 220 4.35 0.03 18.26
N ILE A 221 3.08 0.42 18.21
CA ILE A 221 2.53 1.26 17.14
C ILE A 221 2.37 2.69 17.63
N MET A 222 2.96 3.66 16.92
CA MET A 222 2.80 5.08 17.18
C MET A 222 2.15 5.77 15.98
N THR A 223 0.87 6.10 16.10
CA THR A 223 0.12 6.89 15.11
C THR A 223 0.21 8.39 15.39
N ARG A 224 -0.12 9.21 14.39
CA ARG A 224 0.05 10.68 14.41
C ARG A 224 1.50 11.06 14.73
N ALA A 225 2.43 10.29 14.19
CA ALA A 225 3.87 10.39 14.39
C ALA A 225 4.52 10.63 13.03
N MET A 226 4.79 11.89 12.71
CA MET A 226 5.44 12.26 11.46
C MET A 226 6.95 12.17 11.64
N VAL A 227 7.59 11.23 10.97
CA VAL A 227 9.05 11.19 10.92
C VAL A 227 9.53 12.36 10.04
N GLN A 228 10.45 13.16 10.57
CA GLN A 228 10.97 14.34 9.89
C GLN A 228 12.39 14.15 9.37
N GLU A 229 13.16 13.27 10.02
CA GLU A 229 14.60 13.14 9.80
C GLU A 229 15.07 11.76 10.30
N ILE A 230 16.02 11.16 9.59
CA ILE A 230 16.77 9.98 10.02
C ILE A 230 17.98 10.46 10.82
N LEU A 231 18.19 9.86 12.00
CA LEU A 231 19.34 10.16 12.85
C LEU A 231 20.50 9.25 12.45
N PHE A 232 21.70 9.80 12.40
CA PHE A 232 22.90 9.08 12.00
C PHE A 232 23.99 9.15 13.06
N ASP A 233 24.78 8.09 13.13
CA ASP A 233 26.10 8.06 13.73
C ASP A 233 27.09 7.70 12.62
N GLN A 234 27.93 8.66 12.21
CA GLN A 234 28.72 8.57 10.96
C GLN A 234 27.81 8.17 9.79
N ASP A 235 28.10 7.08 9.06
CA ASP A 235 27.27 6.67 7.92
C ASP A 235 26.18 5.65 8.29
N GLN A 236 25.99 5.37 9.59
CA GLN A 236 24.99 4.43 10.08
C GLN A 236 23.70 5.14 10.51
N ALA A 237 22.55 4.69 9.98
CA ALA A 237 21.25 5.12 10.47
C ALA A 237 20.95 4.49 11.84
N VAL A 238 20.84 5.32 12.89
CA VAL A 238 20.71 4.88 14.29
C VAL A 238 19.36 5.24 14.91
N GLY A 239 18.48 5.92 14.19
CA GLY A 239 17.19 6.32 14.71
C GLY A 239 16.44 7.29 13.83
N VAL A 240 15.38 7.88 14.38
CA VAL A 240 14.56 8.89 13.70
C VAL A 240 14.09 9.99 14.66
N LYS A 241 13.91 11.18 14.11
CA LYS A 241 13.26 12.32 14.75
C LYS A 241 11.79 12.36 14.34
N ILE A 242 10.91 12.44 15.33
CA ILE A 242 9.47 12.28 15.17
C ILE A 242 8.76 13.52 15.71
N LYS A 243 7.95 14.16 14.88
CA LYS A 243 7.00 15.19 15.30
C LYS A 243 5.67 14.56 15.66
N ARG A 244 5.21 14.81 16.87
CA ARG A 244 3.92 14.33 17.38
C ARG A 244 3.24 15.45 18.15
N ALA A 245 2.14 15.96 17.59
CA ALA A 245 1.50 17.19 18.06
C ALA A 245 2.52 18.35 18.12
N SER A 246 2.69 18.99 19.28
CA SER A 246 3.68 20.03 19.54
C SER A 246 5.09 19.49 19.81
N ASP A 247 5.20 18.20 20.15
CA ASP A 247 6.44 17.65 20.70
C ASP A 247 7.31 17.02 19.60
N ILE A 248 8.62 17.18 19.76
CA ILE A 248 9.63 16.46 18.99
C ILE A 248 10.22 15.39 19.90
N VAL A 249 10.13 14.15 19.47
CA VAL A 249 10.70 13.00 20.18
C VAL A 249 11.69 12.27 19.28
N GLN A 250 12.67 11.62 19.88
CA GLN A 250 13.63 10.78 19.16
C GLN A 250 13.43 9.32 19.54
N ALA A 251 13.58 8.45 18.56
CA ALA A 251 13.64 7.00 18.76
C ALA A 251 14.92 6.45 18.14
N ARG A 252 15.58 5.51 18.82
CA ARG A 252 16.81 4.84 18.35
C ARG A 252 16.52 3.39 17.96
N ALA A 253 17.21 2.94 16.92
CA ALA A 253 17.18 1.57 16.44
C ALA A 253 18.52 0.90 16.78
N ARG A 254 18.48 -0.29 17.38
CA ARG A 254 19.69 -1.10 17.64
C ARG A 254 20.21 -1.79 16.39
N LYS A 255 19.33 -2.03 15.41
CA LYS A 255 19.67 -2.71 14.16
C LYS A 255 19.46 -1.80 12.95
N GLU A 256 18.21 -1.59 12.56
CA GLU A 256 17.91 -0.91 11.29
C GLU A 256 16.71 0.05 11.40
N VAL A 257 16.76 1.09 10.56
CA VAL A 257 15.63 1.97 10.24
C VAL A 257 15.13 1.62 8.85
N LEU A 258 13.88 1.16 8.75
CA LEU A 258 13.26 0.67 7.52
C LEU A 258 12.26 1.69 6.98
N LEU A 259 12.50 2.20 5.78
CA LEU A 259 11.64 3.21 5.16
C LEU A 259 10.50 2.58 4.35
N CYS A 260 9.29 2.65 4.90
CA CYS A 260 8.05 2.14 4.31
C CYS A 260 7.03 3.25 4.05
N GLY A 261 7.51 4.48 3.80
CA GLY A 261 6.67 5.66 3.49
C GLY A 261 6.01 5.61 2.11
N GLY A 262 6.39 4.64 1.27
CA GLY A 262 5.91 4.50 -0.10
C GLY A 262 6.71 5.34 -1.09
N ALA A 263 6.35 5.24 -2.37
CA ALA A 263 7.12 5.81 -3.49
C ALA A 263 7.28 7.34 -3.44
N ILE A 264 6.45 8.05 -2.67
CA ILE A 264 6.52 9.51 -2.53
C ILE A 264 7.26 9.92 -1.25
N ASN A 265 6.84 9.40 -0.10
CA ASN A 265 7.38 9.87 1.18
C ASN A 265 8.72 9.23 1.57
N SER A 266 9.06 8.02 1.10
CA SER A 266 10.38 7.44 1.36
C SER A 266 11.52 8.27 0.74
N PRO A 267 11.52 8.60 -0.56
CA PRO A 267 12.57 9.46 -1.12
C PRO A 267 12.54 10.88 -0.55
N GLN A 268 11.36 11.42 -0.23
CA GLN A 268 11.26 12.71 0.47
C GLN A 268 12.01 12.68 1.81
N LEU A 269 11.80 11.65 2.63
CA LEU A 269 12.47 11.55 3.92
C LEU A 269 13.99 11.34 3.78
N LEU A 270 14.44 10.59 2.77
CA LEU A 270 15.87 10.49 2.45
C LEU A 270 16.47 11.86 2.15
N MET A 271 15.82 12.65 1.28
CA MET A 271 16.26 14.00 0.95
C MET A 271 16.26 14.93 2.16
N LEU A 272 15.20 14.91 2.97
CA LEU A 272 15.13 15.67 4.24
C LEU A 272 16.22 15.27 5.24
N SER A 273 16.80 14.08 5.09
CA SER A 273 17.88 13.56 5.93
C SER A 273 19.26 13.70 5.28
N GLY A 274 19.38 14.50 4.21
CA GLY A 274 20.64 14.78 3.52
C GLY A 274 21.09 13.69 2.54
N ILE A 275 20.21 12.78 2.12
CA ILE A 275 20.53 11.74 1.12
C ILE A 275 19.78 12.05 -0.18
N GLY A 276 20.50 12.46 -1.21
CA GLY A 276 19.91 12.90 -2.49
C GLY A 276 20.92 13.59 -3.39
N GLN A 277 20.45 14.31 -4.41
CA GLN A 277 21.30 15.11 -5.29
C GLN A 277 21.74 16.41 -4.59
N ALA A 278 23.05 16.64 -4.43
CA ALA A 278 23.58 17.76 -3.63
C ALA A 278 23.02 19.13 -4.05
N ASP A 279 22.97 19.44 -5.34
CA ASP A 279 22.45 20.73 -5.83
C ASP A 279 20.95 20.90 -5.55
N GLU A 280 20.18 19.82 -5.49
CA GLU A 280 18.77 19.85 -5.13
C GLU A 280 18.58 20.06 -3.62
N LEU A 281 19.38 19.37 -2.81
CA LEU A 281 19.37 19.52 -1.35
C LEU A 281 19.82 20.93 -0.93
N CYS A 282 20.89 21.43 -1.52
CA CYS A 282 21.42 22.76 -1.24
C CYS A 282 20.39 23.88 -1.53
N ARG A 283 19.62 23.75 -2.63
CA ARG A 283 18.52 24.68 -2.95
C ARG A 283 17.41 24.71 -1.91
N GLN A 284 17.30 23.67 -1.09
CA GLN A 284 16.34 23.58 0.02
C GLN A 284 16.99 23.87 1.38
N SER A 285 18.23 24.37 1.40
CA SER A 285 19.02 24.60 2.63
C SER A 285 19.22 23.33 3.46
N ILE A 286 19.40 22.18 2.78
CA ILE A 286 19.71 20.89 3.39
C ILE A 286 21.15 20.52 3.05
N ASP A 287 21.94 20.21 4.08
CA ASP A 287 23.31 19.73 3.89
C ASP A 287 23.30 18.33 3.27
N CYS A 288 24.07 18.15 2.19
CA CYS A 288 24.22 16.85 1.56
C CYS A 288 25.17 15.98 2.39
N ARG A 289 24.61 14.92 2.99
CA ARG A 289 25.36 13.88 3.70
C ARG A 289 25.89 12.82 2.74
N ILE A 290 25.03 12.31 1.88
CA ILE A 290 25.34 11.24 0.92
C ILE A 290 24.78 11.65 -0.44
N GLU A 291 25.68 11.86 -1.40
CA GLU A 291 25.31 12.12 -2.79
C GLU A 291 24.67 10.86 -3.39
N SER A 292 23.40 10.97 -3.75
CA SER A 292 22.62 9.89 -4.36
C SER A 292 21.61 10.49 -5.35
N PRO A 293 22.04 10.76 -6.60
CA PRO A 293 21.22 11.49 -7.56
C PRO A 293 19.97 10.72 -8.03
N GLY A 294 19.90 9.41 -7.76
CA GLY A 294 18.72 8.59 -8.05
C GLY A 294 17.54 8.77 -7.08
N VAL A 295 17.77 9.34 -5.89
CA VAL A 295 16.71 9.52 -4.89
C VAL A 295 15.64 10.47 -5.41
N GLY A 296 14.38 10.02 -5.38
CA GLY A 296 13.23 10.79 -5.88
C GLY A 296 13.10 10.82 -7.41
N LYS A 297 13.98 10.15 -8.14
CA LYS A 297 13.92 10.02 -9.61
C LYS A 297 13.28 8.70 -10.02
N ASN A 298 13.14 8.50 -11.34
CA ASN A 298 12.58 7.29 -11.95
C ASN A 298 11.19 6.90 -11.40
N LEU A 299 10.36 7.89 -11.06
CA LEU A 299 8.97 7.65 -10.70
C LEU A 299 8.21 7.11 -11.92
N GLN A 300 7.62 5.93 -11.75
CA GLN A 300 6.75 5.29 -12.72
C GLN A 300 5.38 5.10 -12.07
N ASP A 301 4.33 5.44 -12.80
CA ASP A 301 2.94 5.24 -12.39
C ASP A 301 2.11 4.86 -13.61
N HIS A 302 0.91 4.32 -13.40
CA HIS A 302 0.00 3.97 -14.47
C HIS A 302 -1.01 5.08 -14.69
N LEU A 303 -0.98 5.71 -15.88
CA LEU A 303 -1.95 6.72 -16.25
C LEU A 303 -3.32 6.07 -16.51
N GLU A 304 -4.35 6.54 -15.81
CA GLU A 304 -5.72 6.06 -15.98
C GLU A 304 -6.57 7.09 -16.73
N VAL A 305 -7.42 6.61 -17.64
CA VAL A 305 -8.45 7.41 -18.31
C VAL A 305 -9.79 6.70 -18.17
N TYR A 306 -10.79 7.42 -17.67
CA TYR A 306 -12.15 6.90 -17.57
C TYR A 306 -12.92 7.08 -18.87
N VAL A 307 -13.44 5.97 -19.41
CA VAL A 307 -14.37 5.98 -20.53
C VAL A 307 -15.75 5.55 -20.03
N GLN A 308 -16.76 6.39 -20.26
CA GLN A 308 -18.11 6.19 -19.75
C GLN A 308 -19.11 6.06 -20.89
N TYR A 309 -20.03 5.10 -20.75
CA TYR A 309 -21.09 4.84 -21.73
C TYR A 309 -22.46 4.84 -21.07
N SER A 310 -23.46 5.36 -21.78
CA SER A 310 -24.86 5.24 -21.36
C SER A 310 -25.36 3.81 -21.55
N LEU A 311 -26.10 3.30 -20.58
CA LEU A 311 -26.67 1.95 -20.63
C LEU A 311 -28.16 2.00 -21.00
N LYS A 312 -28.58 1.07 -21.85
CA LYS A 312 -29.98 0.88 -22.21
C LYS A 312 -30.83 0.31 -21.07
N LYS A 313 -30.20 -0.32 -20.08
CA LYS A 313 -30.86 -0.96 -18.92
C LYS A 313 -30.29 -0.38 -17.61
N PRO A 314 -31.08 -0.30 -16.52
CA PRO A 314 -30.65 0.27 -15.24
C PRO A 314 -29.82 -0.73 -14.40
N VAL A 315 -28.77 -1.29 -14.99
CA VAL A 315 -27.92 -2.34 -14.39
C VAL A 315 -26.54 -1.84 -13.94
N SER A 316 -26.28 -0.54 -14.05
CA SER A 316 -25.07 0.09 -13.50
C SER A 316 -25.16 0.23 -11.97
N LEU A 317 -24.01 0.58 -11.36
CA LEU A 317 -23.95 0.94 -9.94
C LEU A 317 -24.47 2.35 -9.65
N TYR A 318 -24.71 3.17 -10.68
CA TYR A 318 -25.13 4.58 -10.52
C TYR A 318 -26.37 4.78 -9.63
N PRO A 319 -27.45 3.97 -9.71
CA PRO A 319 -28.59 4.18 -8.83
C PRO A 319 -28.25 4.07 -7.34
N ILE A 320 -27.25 3.27 -7.00
CA ILE A 320 -26.83 2.98 -5.62
C ILE A 320 -26.03 4.15 -5.02
N THR A 321 -25.43 5.02 -5.87
CA THR A 321 -24.67 6.18 -5.40
C THR A 321 -25.55 7.33 -4.89
N ARG A 322 -26.87 7.26 -5.15
CA ARG A 322 -27.84 8.26 -4.67
C ARG A 322 -27.93 8.25 -3.15
N TRP A 323 -27.88 9.43 -2.53
CA TRP A 323 -27.76 9.59 -1.08
C TRP A 323 -28.82 8.81 -0.27
N TYR A 324 -30.06 8.73 -0.76
CA TYR A 324 -31.14 8.01 -0.09
C TYR A 324 -31.08 6.48 -0.25
N ARG A 325 -30.27 5.96 -1.19
CA ARG A 325 -30.01 4.52 -1.33
C ARG A 325 -28.76 4.07 -0.57
N LYS A 326 -27.84 4.99 -0.28
CA LYS A 326 -26.59 4.69 0.44
C LYS A 326 -26.79 3.96 1.78
N PRO A 327 -27.79 4.26 2.63
CA PRO A 327 -27.99 3.55 3.89
C PRO A 327 -28.28 2.05 3.73
N TRP A 328 -28.76 1.63 2.56
CA TRP A 328 -29.09 0.23 2.25
C TRP A 328 -27.93 -0.54 1.61
N VAL A 329 -26.79 0.11 1.41
CA VAL A 329 -25.64 -0.50 0.74
C VAL A 329 -24.92 -1.45 1.69
N GLY A 330 -24.97 -2.75 1.36
CA GLY A 330 -24.29 -3.79 2.14
C GLY A 330 -25.13 -4.36 3.29
N LEU A 331 -26.40 -3.97 3.42
CA LEU A 331 -27.44 -4.75 4.10
C LEU A 331 -27.92 -5.89 3.21
#